data_AF-A0A9Q7WK03-F1
#
_entry.id   AF-A0A9Q7WK03-F1
#
_cell.length_a   1.000
_cell.length_b   1.000
_cell.length_c   1.000
_cell.angle_alpha   90.00
_cell.angle_beta   90.00
_cell.angle_gamma   90.00
#
_symmetry.space_group_name_H-M   'P 1'
#
loop_
_entity.id
_entity.type
_entity.pdbx_description
1 polymer ?
#
loop_
_entity_poly.entity_id
_entity_poly.type
_entity_poly.pdbx_seq_one_letter_code
_entity_poly.pdbx_strand_id
1 'polypeptide(L)'
;MRVTSVGHAGFFIETAAGSILCDPWVNPAYFASWFPFPDNSTLDWDRFGSCDYLYVSHLHKDHYDPKNLTDHVNKDAVVLLPDYPVPDLRRELEGLGFHTFVETEDSVKHRVSGPKGDLDIMIIALRAPADGPIGDSGLVVSDGTTTAFNMNDARPVDLDVLAEEFGHIDVHMLQYSGAIWYPMVYDMPARAKEAFGTQKRQRQMDRCRQYIAQVGATWVIPSAGPPCFLDTELRDLNDDHDDPANIFPDQLVFLDQMRQHGHDKGLLMIPGTVADFTASELNSLEHPVSTEEAEHIFGAGKAAYIEAYAQRMAPVLAAEKSSWAPAEGEPLLAPLRAKFEPIMAQTDQICDGIGYPVELRLGGETVVLDFPKRIVREPIPNEKYRYGFEIAPELVRTVLRDDEPDWVNTIFLSTRFKAWRVGGYNEYLYTFFKCLTDERIAYADGWFAEAHDDSASITLDGWEIQRRCPHLKADLSKFGVVEGKNLTCNLHGWEWNLENGRCLTSKGHELRSRKLG
;
A
#
# COMPACT_ATOMS: atom_id res chain seq x y z
N MET A 1 -15.87 -13.41 18.45
CA MET A 1 -15.27 -12.15 17.94
C MET A 1 -16.26 -11.39 17.07
N ARG A 2 -16.26 -10.05 17.13
CA ARG A 2 -17.05 -9.20 16.23
C ARG A 2 -16.13 -8.23 15.48
N VAL A 3 -16.36 -8.07 14.19
CA VAL A 3 -15.57 -7.19 13.31
C VAL A 3 -16.50 -6.15 12.72
N THR A 4 -16.22 -4.86 12.93
CA THR A 4 -16.92 -3.75 12.27
C THR A 4 -16.00 -3.10 11.26
N SER A 5 -16.45 -2.93 10.02
CA SER A 5 -15.71 -2.11 9.04
C SER A 5 -15.84 -0.63 9.41
N VAL A 6 -14.73 0.08 9.55
CA VAL A 6 -14.73 1.55 9.68
C VAL A 6 -14.39 2.23 8.35
N GLY A 7 -14.24 1.47 7.27
CA GLY A 7 -13.99 1.95 5.90
C GLY A 7 -12.55 1.71 5.43
N HIS A 8 -12.38 1.54 4.11
CA HIS A 8 -11.10 1.25 3.46
C HIS A 8 -10.36 0.06 4.08
N ALA A 9 -9.26 0.30 4.80
CA ALA A 9 -8.44 -0.69 5.51
C ALA A 9 -8.84 -0.88 6.98
N GLY A 10 -9.68 0.02 7.50
CA GLY A 10 -9.93 0.14 8.92
C GLY A 10 -10.98 -0.84 9.43
N PHE A 11 -10.68 -1.44 10.58
CA PHE A 11 -11.60 -2.34 11.30
C PHE A 11 -11.60 -2.05 12.80
N PHE A 12 -12.77 -2.20 13.41
CA PHE A 12 -12.92 -2.27 14.86
C PHE A 12 -13.22 -3.72 15.25
N ILE A 13 -12.30 -4.35 15.96
CA ILE A 13 -12.37 -5.77 16.35
C ILE A 13 -12.72 -5.84 17.83
N GLU A 14 -13.86 -6.42 18.17
CA GLU A 14 -14.32 -6.63 19.54
C GLU A 14 -14.16 -8.10 19.94
N THR A 15 -13.50 -8.31 21.07
CA THR A 15 -13.29 -9.62 21.70
C THR A 15 -13.69 -9.58 23.17
N ALA A 16 -13.69 -10.72 23.84
CA ALA A 16 -13.85 -10.75 25.29
C ALA A 16 -12.70 -10.04 26.04
N ALA A 17 -11.50 -10.01 25.44
CA ALA A 17 -10.29 -9.43 26.03
C ALA A 17 -10.12 -7.92 25.76
N GLY A 18 -11.02 -7.31 24.99
CA GLY A 18 -10.99 -5.89 24.66
C GLY A 18 -11.26 -5.61 23.18
N SER A 19 -11.19 -4.34 22.81
CA SER A 19 -11.37 -3.85 21.44
C SER A 19 -10.08 -3.33 20.81
N ILE A 20 -9.92 -3.58 19.52
CA ILE A 20 -8.81 -3.07 18.71
C ILE A 20 -9.37 -2.18 17.61
N LEU A 21 -8.88 -0.94 17.52
CA LEU A 21 -9.08 -0.08 16.36
C LEU A 21 -7.89 -0.24 15.42
N CYS A 22 -8.14 -0.65 14.17
CA CYS A 22 -7.13 -0.82 13.12
C CYS A 22 -7.28 0.29 12.07
N ASP A 23 -6.18 0.91 11.66
CA ASP A 23 -6.06 1.85 10.51
C ASP A 23 -7.22 2.86 10.36
N PRO A 24 -7.48 3.72 11.36
CA PRO A 24 -8.69 4.57 11.40
C PRO A 24 -8.59 5.82 10.51
N TRP A 25 -8.85 5.68 9.21
CA TRP A 25 -8.79 6.77 8.22
C TRP A 25 -10.16 7.38 7.87
N VAL A 26 -10.30 8.71 7.90
CA VAL A 26 -11.54 9.44 7.52
C VAL A 26 -11.29 10.73 6.72
N ASN A 27 -10.16 11.40 6.92
CA ASN A 27 -9.85 12.68 6.27
C ASN A 27 -9.25 12.50 4.87
N PRO A 28 -9.31 13.48 3.96
CA PRO A 28 -8.72 13.32 2.63
C PRO A 28 -7.20 13.06 2.69
N ALA A 29 -6.72 12.14 1.87
CA ALA A 29 -5.29 11.82 1.77
C ALA A 29 -4.69 12.29 0.43
N TYR A 30 -3.36 12.42 0.42
CA TYR A 30 -2.54 12.65 -0.77
C TYR A 30 -2.98 13.85 -1.62
N PHE A 31 -2.86 15.07 -1.07
CA PHE A 31 -3.35 16.28 -1.74
C PHE A 31 -4.83 16.17 -2.12
N ALA A 32 -5.65 15.70 -1.16
CA ALA A 32 -7.08 15.48 -1.30
C ALA A 32 -7.47 14.74 -2.59
N SER A 33 -6.64 13.78 -2.99
CA SER A 33 -6.93 12.91 -4.12
C SER A 33 -7.77 11.71 -3.69
N TRP A 34 -7.52 11.20 -2.48
CA TRP A 34 -8.15 9.99 -1.98
C TRP A 34 -9.10 10.32 -0.84
N PHE A 35 -10.29 9.73 -0.90
CA PHE A 35 -11.28 9.75 0.15
C PHE A 35 -11.68 8.30 0.48
N PRO A 36 -12.05 8.00 1.74
CA PRO A 36 -12.60 6.70 2.09
C PRO A 36 -13.80 6.32 1.21
N PHE A 37 -13.84 5.08 0.75
CA PHE A 37 -14.94 4.57 -0.08
C PHE A 37 -15.50 3.25 0.48
N PRO A 38 -16.81 3.16 0.74
CA PRO A 38 -17.79 4.26 0.80
C PRO A 38 -17.47 5.32 1.89
N ASP A 39 -18.21 6.43 1.87
CA ASP A 39 -18.11 7.50 2.87
C ASP A 39 -18.30 6.98 4.30
N ASN A 40 -17.32 7.23 5.16
CA ASN A 40 -17.32 6.83 6.58
C ASN A 40 -17.34 8.03 7.54
N SER A 41 -17.55 9.25 7.03
CA SER A 41 -17.54 10.48 7.83
C SER A 41 -18.68 10.57 8.86
N THR A 42 -19.71 9.74 8.72
CA THR A 42 -20.87 9.68 9.63
C THR A 42 -20.73 8.64 10.74
N LEU A 43 -19.63 7.88 10.78
CA LEU A 43 -19.35 6.96 11.86
C LEU A 43 -19.16 7.68 13.19
N ASP A 44 -19.50 7.01 14.28
CA ASP A 44 -19.24 7.48 15.65
C ASP A 44 -17.77 7.21 16.01
N TRP A 45 -16.89 8.11 15.55
CA TRP A 45 -15.45 7.99 15.77
C TRP A 45 -15.05 8.06 17.23
N ASP A 46 -15.81 8.76 18.09
CA ASP A 46 -15.55 8.80 19.54
C ASP A 46 -15.81 7.43 20.18
N ARG A 47 -16.86 6.72 19.74
CA ARG A 47 -17.12 5.34 20.18
C ARG A 47 -15.98 4.41 19.76
N PHE A 48 -15.57 4.45 18.49
CA PHE A 48 -14.52 3.56 18.00
C PHE A 48 -13.15 3.90 18.56
N GLY A 49 -12.86 5.19 18.73
CA GLY A 49 -11.63 5.70 19.32
C GLY A 49 -11.49 5.45 20.82
N SER A 50 -12.58 5.14 21.52
CA SER A 50 -12.58 4.62 22.89
C SER A 50 -12.13 3.15 22.97
N CYS A 51 -11.13 2.75 22.17
CA CYS A 51 -10.59 1.40 22.10
C CYS A 51 -9.63 1.07 23.26
N ASP A 52 -9.43 -0.24 23.50
CA ASP A 52 -8.41 -0.73 24.43
C ASP A 52 -7.04 -0.78 23.75
N TYR A 53 -7.01 -1.15 22.48
CA TYR A 53 -5.81 -1.29 21.67
C TYR A 53 -5.92 -0.50 20.37
N LEU A 54 -4.79 0.04 19.92
CA LEU A 54 -4.64 0.68 18.61
C LEU A 54 -3.65 -0.13 17.78
N TYR A 55 -3.99 -0.43 16.54
CA TYR A 55 -3.08 -0.95 15.55
C TYR A 55 -3.08 -0.01 14.34
N VAL A 56 -1.91 0.50 14.01
CA VAL A 56 -1.67 1.21 12.75
C VAL A 56 -0.65 0.38 12.00
N SER A 57 -1.05 -0.17 10.86
CA SER A 57 -0.20 -1.02 10.05
C SER A 57 1.04 -0.25 9.60
N HIS A 58 0.89 0.93 8.99
CA HIS A 58 2.02 1.73 8.50
C HIS A 58 1.64 3.20 8.27
N LEU A 59 2.62 4.02 7.88
CA LEU A 59 2.50 5.47 7.79
C LEU A 59 1.88 6.00 6.49
N HIS A 60 1.35 5.14 5.62
CA HIS A 60 0.58 5.65 4.48
C HIS A 60 -0.65 6.41 5.00
N LYS A 61 -0.96 7.57 4.41
CA LYS A 61 -1.98 8.51 4.92
C LYS A 61 -3.42 7.97 4.85
N ASP A 62 -3.66 6.88 4.12
CA ASP A 62 -4.92 6.14 4.07
C ASP A 62 -5.03 5.03 5.15
N HIS A 63 -4.02 4.88 6.00
CA HIS A 63 -4.01 4.01 7.19
C HIS A 63 -3.70 4.81 8.46
N TYR A 64 -2.77 5.75 8.35
CA TYR A 64 -2.36 6.69 9.39
C TYR A 64 -2.98 8.07 9.12
N ASP A 65 -4.12 8.34 9.75
CA ASP A 65 -4.79 9.64 9.74
C ASP A 65 -4.48 10.41 11.02
N PRO A 66 -3.45 11.29 11.04
CA PRO A 66 -3.03 11.97 12.26
C PRO A 66 -4.12 12.86 12.84
N LYS A 67 -5.02 13.40 11.99
CA LYS A 67 -6.12 14.25 12.44
C LYS A 67 -7.16 13.41 13.19
N ASN A 68 -7.61 12.30 12.62
CA ASN A 68 -8.57 11.42 13.27
C ASN A 68 -8.00 10.80 14.56
N LEU A 69 -6.74 10.35 14.49
CA LEU A 69 -6.02 9.84 15.65
C LEU A 69 -5.95 10.89 16.77
N THR A 70 -5.68 12.16 16.45
CA THR A 70 -5.63 13.26 17.44
C THR A 70 -6.99 13.56 18.04
N ASP A 71 -8.01 13.69 17.20
CA ASP A 71 -9.31 14.25 17.59
C ASP A 71 -10.17 13.21 18.33
N HIS A 72 -10.07 11.92 17.98
CA HIS A 72 -11.06 10.91 18.38
C HIS A 72 -10.49 9.69 19.11
N VAL A 73 -9.20 9.38 18.98
CA VAL A 73 -8.63 8.13 19.51
C VAL A 73 -8.00 8.31 20.89
N ASN A 74 -8.40 7.43 21.82
CA ASN A 74 -7.94 7.40 23.20
C ASN A 74 -6.41 7.23 23.30
N LYS A 75 -5.74 8.18 23.95
CA LYS A 75 -4.28 8.17 24.13
C LYS A 75 -3.79 7.15 25.16
N ASP A 76 -4.68 6.65 26.00
CA ASP A 76 -4.42 5.54 26.92
C ASP A 76 -4.52 4.16 26.24
N ALA A 77 -4.99 4.10 24.98
CA ALA A 77 -5.02 2.84 24.23
C ALA A 77 -3.60 2.26 24.10
N VAL A 78 -3.48 0.94 24.24
CA VAL A 78 -2.21 0.24 24.10
C VAL A 78 -1.93 0.05 22.62
N VAL A 79 -0.88 0.68 22.11
CA VAL A 79 -0.47 0.55 20.71
C VAL A 79 0.21 -0.80 20.49
N LEU A 80 -0.30 -1.58 19.55
CA LEU A 80 0.35 -2.80 19.05
C LEU A 80 1.34 -2.39 17.96
N LEU A 81 2.63 -2.34 18.29
CA LEU A 81 3.65 -1.73 17.44
C LEU A 81 4.41 -2.78 16.60
N PRO A 82 4.42 -2.68 15.26
CA PRO A 82 5.22 -3.54 14.40
C PRO A 82 6.75 -3.37 14.60
N ASP A 83 7.52 -4.45 14.39
CA ASP A 83 9.00 -4.45 14.42
C ASP A 83 9.61 -3.81 13.16
N TYR A 84 9.45 -2.49 13.01
CA TYR A 84 10.04 -1.74 11.90
C TYR A 84 11.49 -1.36 12.14
N PRO A 85 12.32 -1.36 11.07
CA PRO A 85 13.74 -1.05 11.16
C PRO A 85 14.02 0.42 11.51
N VAL A 86 13.10 1.31 11.16
CA VAL A 86 13.13 2.74 11.52
C VAL A 86 11.93 3.05 12.42
N PRO A 87 12.12 3.77 13.55
CA PRO A 87 11.07 4.00 14.54
C PRO A 87 10.14 5.16 14.13
N ASP A 88 9.90 5.38 12.84
CA ASP A 88 9.06 6.48 12.35
C ASP A 88 7.64 6.36 12.86
N LEU A 89 7.01 5.20 12.71
CA LEU A 89 5.64 4.99 13.18
C LEU A 89 5.51 5.26 14.68
N ARG A 90 6.48 4.79 15.47
CA ARG A 90 6.52 5.06 16.91
C ARG A 90 6.63 6.56 17.19
N ARG A 91 7.59 7.25 16.57
CA ARG A 91 7.82 8.69 16.76
C ARG A 91 6.58 9.51 16.41
N GLU A 92 5.94 9.18 15.30
CA GLU A 92 4.71 9.81 14.84
C GLU A 92 3.58 9.62 15.86
N LEU A 93 3.34 8.39 16.32
CA LEU A 93 2.32 8.10 17.34
C LEU A 93 2.64 8.75 18.70
N GLU A 94 3.89 8.74 19.15
CA GLU A 94 4.33 9.47 20.35
C GLU A 94 4.10 10.98 20.20
N GLY A 95 4.35 11.53 19.01
CA GLY A 95 4.06 12.93 18.66
C GLY A 95 2.58 13.30 18.76
N LEU A 96 1.68 12.34 18.52
CA LEU A 96 0.23 12.48 18.72
C LEU A 96 -0.23 12.22 20.17
N GLY A 97 0.69 11.92 21.09
CA GLY A 97 0.44 11.73 22.52
C GLY A 97 0.21 10.29 22.98
N PHE A 98 0.33 9.28 22.10
CA PHE A 98 0.28 7.88 22.53
C PHE A 98 1.53 7.53 23.35
N HIS A 99 1.35 6.80 24.45
CA HIS A 99 2.43 6.60 25.42
C HIS A 99 2.59 5.17 25.93
N THR A 100 1.72 4.25 25.52
CA THR A 100 1.77 2.84 25.94
C THR A 100 1.88 1.95 24.71
N PHE A 101 2.95 1.17 24.63
CA PHE A 101 3.27 0.35 23.47
C PHE A 101 3.54 -1.10 23.88
N VAL A 102 3.01 -2.03 23.12
CA VAL A 102 3.48 -3.42 23.04
C VAL A 102 4.36 -3.50 21.81
N GLU A 103 5.67 -3.57 22.03
CA GLU A 103 6.65 -3.83 20.98
C GLU A 103 6.56 -5.32 20.62
N THR A 104 6.32 -5.62 19.35
CA THR A 104 6.27 -7.00 18.83
C THR A 104 7.59 -7.37 18.17
N GLU A 105 7.80 -8.66 17.98
CA GLU A 105 8.86 -9.21 17.12
C GLU A 105 8.22 -9.71 15.82
N ASP A 106 8.88 -9.48 14.68
CA ASP A 106 8.35 -9.88 13.37
C ASP A 106 7.98 -11.36 13.35
N SER A 107 6.72 -11.65 13.02
CA SER A 107 6.19 -13.00 12.84
C SER A 107 6.33 -13.89 14.08
N VAL A 108 6.35 -13.28 15.27
CA VAL A 108 6.30 -13.98 16.56
C VAL A 108 4.95 -13.78 17.21
N LYS A 109 4.36 -14.87 17.73
CA LYS A 109 3.12 -14.78 18.50
C LYS A 109 3.38 -14.23 19.91
N HIS A 110 2.65 -13.19 20.26
CA HIS A 110 2.66 -12.56 21.58
C HIS A 110 1.31 -12.71 22.26
N ARG A 111 1.33 -12.96 23.58
CA ARG A 111 0.16 -12.89 24.45
C ARG A 111 0.10 -11.50 25.09
N VAL A 112 -0.96 -10.75 24.80
CA VAL A 112 -1.26 -9.47 25.43
C VAL A 112 -2.32 -9.68 26.51
N SER A 113 -2.00 -9.31 27.75
CA SER A 113 -2.88 -9.46 28.91
C SER A 113 -3.34 -8.10 29.42
N GLY A 114 -4.65 -7.94 29.57
CA GLY A 114 -5.27 -6.73 30.11
C GLY A 114 -6.37 -7.04 31.14
N PRO A 115 -7.00 -6.01 31.73
CA PRO A 115 -8.03 -6.18 32.76
C PRO A 115 -9.26 -6.97 32.28
N LYS A 116 -9.51 -6.99 30.96
CA LYS A 116 -10.65 -7.67 30.32
C LYS A 116 -10.33 -9.12 29.94
N GLY A 117 -9.06 -9.52 29.93
CA GLY A 117 -8.63 -10.86 29.57
C GLY A 117 -7.35 -10.85 28.74
N ASP A 118 -7.15 -11.98 28.07
CA ASP A 118 -5.96 -12.29 27.29
C ASP A 118 -6.27 -12.35 25.80
N LEU A 119 -5.36 -11.85 24.98
CA LEU A 119 -5.44 -11.88 23.53
C LEU A 119 -4.11 -12.40 22.96
N ASP A 120 -4.18 -13.35 22.03
CA ASP A 120 -3.00 -13.72 21.24
C ASP A 120 -2.94 -12.87 19.97
N ILE A 121 -1.79 -12.25 19.72
CA ILE A 121 -1.54 -11.46 18.52
C ILE A 121 -0.25 -11.91 17.85
N MET A 122 -0.12 -11.62 16.56
CA MET A 122 1.14 -11.68 15.84
C MET A 122 1.13 -10.59 14.77
N ILE A 123 2.20 -9.82 14.68
CA ILE A 123 2.37 -8.83 13.61
C ILE A 123 3.42 -9.37 12.64
N ILE A 124 3.05 -9.53 11.38
CA ILE A 124 3.99 -9.87 10.31
C ILE A 124 4.50 -8.56 9.74
N ALA A 125 5.74 -8.19 10.05
CA ALA A 125 6.32 -6.91 9.70
C ALA A 125 7.21 -7.05 8.45
N LEU A 126 6.85 -6.32 7.39
CA LEU A 126 7.64 -6.20 6.18
C LEU A 126 8.60 -5.05 6.32
N ARG A 127 9.88 -5.33 6.09
CA ARG A 127 10.99 -4.44 6.46
C ARG A 127 11.78 -3.96 5.25
N ALA A 128 11.42 -4.32 4.02
CA ALA A 128 12.18 -3.88 2.87
C ALA A 128 11.93 -2.39 2.60
N PRO A 129 12.91 -1.64 2.05
CA PRO A 129 12.71 -0.23 1.67
C PRO A 129 11.55 -0.02 0.68
N ALA A 130 11.20 -1.06 -0.08
CA ALA A 130 10.09 -1.01 -1.03
C ALA A 130 8.69 -1.15 -0.38
N ASP A 131 8.58 -1.67 0.84
CA ASP A 131 7.32 -1.78 1.58
C ASP A 131 6.85 -0.37 2.04
N GLY A 132 5.55 -0.16 2.34
CA GLY A 132 4.95 1.14 2.75
C GLY A 132 5.83 1.88 3.78
N PRO A 133 5.81 3.20 3.94
CA PRO A 133 6.97 4.06 4.26
C PRO A 133 8.11 3.42 5.12
N ILE A 134 8.94 2.56 4.51
CA ILE A 134 9.98 1.72 5.17
C ILE A 134 9.40 0.83 6.31
N GLY A 135 8.35 0.08 6.00
CA GLY A 135 7.54 -0.70 6.94
C GLY A 135 6.08 -0.90 6.47
N ASP A 136 5.66 -2.14 6.28
CA ASP A 136 4.23 -2.51 6.13
C ASP A 136 3.92 -3.75 6.98
N SER A 137 2.69 -3.95 7.43
CA SER A 137 2.38 -5.07 8.33
C SER A 137 0.94 -5.56 8.30
N GLY A 138 0.81 -6.86 8.58
CA GLY A 138 -0.47 -7.52 8.83
C GLY A 138 -0.57 -7.98 10.28
N LEU A 139 -1.77 -7.90 10.85
CA LEU A 139 -2.09 -8.28 12.22
C LEU A 139 -2.92 -9.57 12.26
N VAL A 140 -2.43 -10.56 12.98
CA VAL A 140 -3.20 -11.74 13.39
C VAL A 140 -3.71 -11.50 14.81
N VAL A 141 -5.00 -11.79 15.04
CA VAL A 141 -5.65 -11.68 16.35
C VAL A 141 -6.41 -12.97 16.64
N SER A 142 -6.24 -13.54 17.83
CA SER A 142 -7.05 -14.65 18.33
C SER A 142 -7.57 -14.37 19.73
N ASP A 143 -8.89 -14.53 19.90
CA ASP A 143 -9.55 -14.50 21.22
C ASP A 143 -9.62 -15.89 21.88
N GLY A 144 -8.89 -16.87 21.33
CA GLY A 144 -8.89 -18.27 21.73
C GLY A 144 -10.05 -19.09 21.18
N THR A 145 -11.04 -18.46 20.54
CA THR A 145 -12.14 -19.13 19.83
C THR A 145 -12.15 -18.83 18.34
N THR A 146 -12.00 -17.56 17.97
CA THR A 146 -11.92 -17.08 16.59
C THR A 146 -10.54 -16.48 16.33
N THR A 147 -9.95 -16.81 15.18
CA THR A 147 -8.70 -16.20 14.70
C THR A 147 -8.94 -15.41 13.42
N ALA A 148 -8.59 -14.12 13.43
CA ALA A 148 -8.67 -13.23 12.28
C ALA A 148 -7.26 -12.79 11.85
N PHE A 149 -7.01 -12.80 10.55
CA PHE A 149 -5.83 -12.22 9.94
C PHE A 149 -6.22 -10.97 9.13
N ASN A 150 -5.93 -9.80 9.69
CA ASN A 150 -5.96 -8.53 8.98
C ASN A 150 -4.63 -8.34 8.25
N MET A 151 -4.52 -8.88 7.04
CA MET A 151 -3.33 -8.79 6.21
C MET A 151 -3.06 -7.36 5.73
N ASN A 152 -4.13 -6.54 5.63
CA ASN A 152 -4.05 -5.17 5.14
C ASN A 152 -3.33 -5.08 3.76
N ASP A 153 -2.42 -4.12 3.59
CA ASP A 153 -1.59 -3.89 2.42
C ASP A 153 -0.36 -4.80 2.36
N ALA A 154 -0.03 -5.43 3.48
CA ALA A 154 1.16 -6.22 3.62
C ALA A 154 1.15 -7.39 2.62
N ARG A 155 2.33 -7.70 2.13
CA ARG A 155 2.63 -8.78 1.17
C ARG A 155 3.61 -9.82 1.75
N PRO A 156 3.26 -10.47 2.87
CA PRO A 156 4.10 -11.46 3.53
C PRO A 156 4.53 -12.59 2.58
N VAL A 157 5.83 -12.89 2.61
CA VAL A 157 6.45 -13.93 1.79
C VAL A 157 6.35 -15.32 2.42
N ASP A 158 6.16 -15.37 3.74
CA ASP A 158 5.95 -16.59 4.51
C ASP A 158 4.62 -16.50 5.25
N LEU A 159 3.76 -17.48 5.04
CA LEU A 159 2.47 -17.60 5.71
C LEU A 159 2.35 -18.94 6.45
N ASP A 160 3.38 -19.78 6.40
CA ASP A 160 3.34 -21.10 7.05
C ASP A 160 3.28 -20.91 8.59
N VAL A 161 3.89 -19.82 9.08
CA VAL A 161 3.81 -19.33 10.46
C VAL A 161 2.36 -19.14 10.96
N LEU A 162 1.40 -18.79 10.10
CA LEU A 162 0.00 -18.65 10.50
C LEU A 162 -0.55 -19.99 11.00
N ALA A 163 -0.28 -21.06 10.26
CA ALA A 163 -0.75 -22.40 10.61
C ALA A 163 0.04 -22.99 11.77
N GLU A 164 1.34 -22.70 11.86
CA GLU A 164 2.20 -23.15 12.96
C GLU A 164 1.80 -22.52 14.30
N GLU A 165 1.49 -21.22 14.30
CA GLU A 165 1.21 -20.48 15.54
C GLU A 165 -0.27 -20.44 15.93
N PHE A 166 -1.19 -20.43 14.96
CA PHE A 166 -2.62 -20.25 15.21
C PHE A 166 -3.49 -21.40 14.68
N GLY A 167 -2.92 -22.34 13.92
CA GLY A 167 -3.68 -23.42 13.30
C GLY A 167 -4.55 -22.93 12.16
N HIS A 168 -5.86 -22.78 12.39
CA HIS A 168 -6.80 -22.35 11.36
C HIS A 168 -7.11 -20.86 11.47
N ILE A 169 -7.16 -20.17 10.33
CA ILE A 169 -7.61 -18.78 10.24
C ILE A 169 -9.10 -18.78 9.87
N ASP A 170 -9.93 -18.16 10.70
CA ASP A 170 -11.37 -18.10 10.44
C ASP A 170 -11.71 -16.98 9.46
N VAL A 171 -11.07 -15.82 9.63
CA VAL A 171 -11.37 -14.59 8.87
C VAL A 171 -10.08 -14.01 8.29
N HIS A 172 -10.07 -13.70 7.00
CA HIS A 172 -8.93 -13.09 6.32
C HIS A 172 -9.36 -11.80 5.63
N MET A 173 -8.77 -10.68 6.05
CA MET A 173 -8.96 -9.36 5.43
C MET A 173 -7.73 -9.06 4.59
N LEU A 174 -7.89 -8.79 3.28
CA LEU A 174 -6.75 -8.57 2.38
C LEU A 174 -7.00 -7.46 1.36
N GLN A 175 -5.93 -6.75 0.99
CA GLN A 175 -5.93 -5.77 -0.08
C GLN A 175 -6.23 -6.41 -1.44
N TYR A 176 -7.32 -5.98 -2.08
CA TYR A 176 -7.71 -6.43 -3.42
C TYR A 176 -7.56 -5.36 -4.50
N SER A 177 -7.53 -4.09 -4.09
CA SER A 177 -7.41 -2.92 -4.97
C SER A 177 -6.22 -2.10 -4.49
N GLY A 178 -5.11 -2.16 -5.22
CA GLY A 178 -3.82 -1.72 -4.73
C GLY A 178 -3.58 -0.22 -4.79
N ALA A 179 -2.82 0.28 -3.81
CA ALA A 179 -2.28 1.63 -3.80
C ALA A 179 -1.18 1.82 -4.87
N ILE A 180 -1.57 2.12 -6.11
CA ILE A 180 -0.60 2.30 -7.22
C ILE A 180 -1.12 3.22 -8.32
N TRP A 181 -0.22 4.03 -8.89
CA TRP A 181 -0.53 4.98 -9.98
C TRP A 181 -0.28 4.42 -11.40
N TYR A 182 0.44 3.31 -11.54
CA TYR A 182 0.76 2.72 -12.85
C TYR A 182 -0.39 1.86 -13.39
N PRO A 183 -0.82 2.03 -14.66
CA PRO A 183 -0.29 2.93 -15.70
C PRO A 183 -1.03 4.28 -15.83
N MET A 184 -1.94 4.60 -14.92
CA MET A 184 -2.89 5.74 -15.02
C MET A 184 -2.20 7.07 -15.32
N VAL A 185 -1.16 7.41 -14.55
CA VAL A 185 -0.43 8.68 -14.65
C VAL A 185 0.61 8.74 -15.77
N TYR A 186 0.86 7.63 -16.46
CA TYR A 186 1.95 7.58 -17.42
C TYR A 186 1.55 8.16 -18.77
N ASP A 187 2.41 9.02 -19.33
CA ASP A 187 2.31 9.49 -20.71
C ASP A 187 2.79 8.38 -21.65
N MET A 188 1.81 7.67 -22.22
CA MET A 188 2.03 6.55 -23.13
C MET A 188 0.83 6.39 -24.08
N PRO A 189 0.99 5.68 -25.21
CA PRO A 189 -0.12 5.45 -26.14
C PRO A 189 -1.33 4.82 -25.45
N ALA A 190 -2.54 5.31 -25.75
CA ALA A 190 -3.78 4.87 -25.10
C ALA A 190 -3.95 3.34 -25.09
N ARG A 191 -3.71 2.68 -26.22
CA ARG A 191 -3.77 1.21 -26.34
C ARG A 191 -2.77 0.49 -25.41
N ALA A 192 -1.59 1.07 -25.17
CA ALA A 192 -0.63 0.49 -24.24
C ALA A 192 -1.10 0.68 -22.79
N LYS A 193 -1.64 1.87 -22.47
CA LYS A 193 -2.22 2.16 -21.15
C LYS A 193 -3.37 1.20 -20.82
N GLU A 194 -4.28 0.98 -21.77
CA GLU A 194 -5.38 0.02 -21.67
C GLU A 194 -4.86 -1.40 -21.39
N ALA A 195 -3.93 -1.90 -22.24
CA ALA A 195 -3.37 -3.25 -22.08
C ALA A 195 -2.66 -3.45 -20.73
N PHE A 196 -1.85 -2.47 -20.30
CA PHE A 196 -1.20 -2.53 -19.00
C PHE A 196 -2.17 -2.39 -17.83
N GLY A 197 -3.24 -1.60 -17.99
CA GLY A 197 -4.30 -1.45 -17.01
C GLY A 197 -5.03 -2.76 -16.78
N THR A 198 -5.51 -3.40 -17.85
CA THR A 198 -6.17 -4.71 -17.79
C THR A 198 -5.27 -5.77 -17.17
N GLN A 199 -4.00 -5.83 -17.59
CA GLN A 199 -3.03 -6.76 -17.03
C GLN A 199 -2.81 -6.50 -15.53
N LYS A 200 -2.72 -5.23 -15.12
CA LYS A 200 -2.53 -4.85 -13.72
C LYS A 200 -3.74 -5.19 -12.88
N ARG A 201 -4.96 -4.91 -13.36
CA ARG A 201 -6.22 -5.30 -12.71
C ARG A 201 -6.28 -6.81 -12.48
N GLN A 202 -6.00 -7.61 -13.52
CA GLN A 202 -6.02 -9.06 -13.41
C GLN A 202 -4.95 -9.59 -12.43
N ARG A 203 -3.72 -9.08 -12.50
CA ARG A 203 -2.63 -9.50 -11.59
C ARG A 203 -2.95 -9.26 -10.12
N GLN A 204 -3.69 -8.19 -9.81
CA GLN A 204 -4.16 -7.95 -8.44
C GLN A 204 -5.14 -9.03 -7.97
N MET A 205 -6.09 -9.41 -8.82
CA MET A 205 -7.05 -10.49 -8.54
C MET A 205 -6.34 -11.85 -8.38
N ASP A 206 -5.38 -12.15 -9.24
CA ASP A 206 -4.59 -13.38 -9.19
C ASP A 206 -3.80 -13.49 -7.88
N ARG A 207 -3.18 -12.38 -7.45
CA ARG A 207 -2.47 -12.30 -6.17
C ARG A 207 -3.40 -12.55 -4.99
N CYS A 208 -4.59 -11.95 -4.98
CA CYS A 208 -5.56 -12.18 -3.91
C CYS A 208 -5.97 -13.65 -3.81
N ARG A 209 -6.24 -14.30 -4.95
CA ARG A 209 -6.59 -15.72 -4.97
C ARG A 209 -5.47 -16.61 -4.45
N GLN A 210 -4.22 -16.30 -4.78
CA GLN A 210 -3.05 -17.02 -4.24
C GLN A 210 -3.01 -16.90 -2.71
N TYR A 211 -3.21 -15.71 -2.17
CA TYR A 211 -3.23 -15.51 -0.72
C TYR A 211 -4.42 -16.18 -0.03
N ILE A 212 -5.62 -16.09 -0.60
CA ILE A 212 -6.80 -16.79 -0.08
C ILE A 212 -6.55 -18.31 -0.04
N ALA A 213 -5.99 -18.88 -1.11
CA ALA A 213 -5.69 -20.30 -1.18
C ALA A 213 -4.59 -20.71 -0.19
N GLN A 214 -3.56 -19.88 0.00
CA GLN A 214 -2.45 -20.18 0.91
C GLN A 214 -2.85 -20.06 2.39
N VAL A 215 -3.60 -19.01 2.74
CA VAL A 215 -4.10 -18.82 4.12
C VAL A 215 -5.19 -19.83 4.44
N GLY A 216 -6.01 -20.22 3.47
CA GLY A 216 -7.05 -21.23 3.65
C GLY A 216 -8.18 -20.80 4.60
N ALA A 217 -8.38 -19.49 4.75
CA ALA A 217 -9.38 -18.97 5.69
C ALA A 217 -10.81 -19.32 5.32
N THR A 218 -11.70 -19.35 6.32
CA THR A 218 -13.12 -19.64 6.06
C THR A 218 -13.83 -18.48 5.40
N TRP A 219 -13.67 -17.28 5.94
CA TRP A 219 -14.30 -16.06 5.45
C TRP A 219 -13.26 -15.08 4.94
N VAL A 220 -13.59 -14.38 3.86
CA VAL A 220 -12.73 -13.37 3.26
C VAL A 220 -13.46 -12.03 3.27
N ILE A 221 -12.79 -11.00 3.78
CA ILE A 221 -13.30 -9.63 3.77
C ILE A 221 -12.40 -8.82 2.82
N PRO A 222 -12.94 -8.21 1.75
CA PRO A 222 -12.19 -7.26 0.93
C PRO A 222 -11.78 -6.06 1.78
N SER A 223 -10.49 -5.72 1.80
CA SER A 223 -9.93 -4.60 2.57
C SER A 223 -9.08 -3.69 1.69
N ALA A 224 -8.76 -2.50 2.21
CA ALA A 224 -7.74 -1.59 1.73
C ALA A 224 -7.84 -1.23 0.24
N GLY A 225 -9.04 -0.85 -0.19
CA GLY A 225 -9.26 -0.21 -1.48
C GLY A 225 -10.66 -0.43 -2.04
N PRO A 226 -10.95 0.18 -3.21
CA PRO A 226 -10.24 1.33 -3.75
C PRO A 226 -10.55 2.59 -2.92
N PRO A 227 -9.71 3.63 -2.98
CA PRO A 227 -10.12 4.96 -2.56
C PRO A 227 -11.19 5.53 -3.52
N CYS A 228 -11.87 6.59 -3.10
CA CYS A 228 -12.73 7.40 -3.99
C CYS A 228 -12.01 8.69 -4.41
N PHE A 229 -12.08 9.01 -5.70
CA PHE A 229 -11.53 10.25 -6.26
C PHE A 229 -12.65 11.27 -6.47
N LEU A 230 -12.83 12.19 -5.53
CA LEU A 230 -13.94 13.16 -5.54
C LEU A 230 -13.63 14.45 -6.30
N ASP A 231 -12.36 14.76 -6.51
CA ASP A 231 -11.95 15.91 -7.31
C ASP A 231 -12.27 15.67 -8.79
N THR A 232 -12.85 16.68 -9.45
CA THR A 232 -13.20 16.61 -10.88
C THR A 232 -11.99 16.28 -11.76
N GLU A 233 -10.79 16.69 -11.37
CA GLU A 233 -9.54 16.40 -12.10
C GLU A 233 -9.11 14.92 -12.07
N LEU A 234 -9.62 14.14 -11.11
CA LEU A 234 -9.26 12.74 -10.89
C LEU A 234 -10.48 11.80 -10.99
N ARG A 235 -11.65 12.35 -11.34
CA ARG A 235 -12.94 11.66 -11.30
C ARG A 235 -12.97 10.41 -12.20
N ASP A 236 -12.20 10.43 -13.28
CA ASP A 236 -12.03 9.36 -14.26
C ASP A 236 -11.29 8.13 -13.71
N LEU A 237 -10.58 8.27 -12.58
CA LEU A 237 -9.92 7.15 -11.91
C LEU A 237 -10.89 6.25 -11.15
N ASN A 238 -12.11 6.71 -10.84
CA ASN A 238 -13.12 5.83 -10.24
C ASN A 238 -13.61 4.81 -11.27
N ASP A 239 -13.69 3.54 -10.87
CA ASP A 239 -14.19 2.46 -11.73
C ASP A 239 -15.72 2.42 -11.77
N ASP A 240 -16.38 3.45 -12.33
CA ASP A 240 -17.85 3.55 -12.36
C ASP A 240 -18.44 3.57 -13.78
N HIS A 241 -17.64 3.18 -14.77
CA HIS A 241 -18.00 3.08 -16.19
C HIS A 241 -17.67 1.71 -16.81
N ASP A 242 -17.46 0.69 -15.97
CA ASP A 242 -17.10 -0.68 -16.37
C ASP A 242 -15.85 -0.74 -17.28
N ASP A 243 -14.82 0.06 -16.98
CA ASP A 243 -13.58 0.06 -17.76
C ASP A 243 -12.69 -1.13 -17.35
N PRO A 244 -12.48 -2.13 -18.23
CA PRO A 244 -11.66 -3.30 -17.92
C PRO A 244 -10.18 -2.97 -17.72
N ALA A 245 -9.74 -1.76 -18.06
CA ALA A 245 -8.38 -1.28 -17.83
C ALA A 245 -8.22 -0.41 -16.56
N ASN A 246 -9.32 -0.09 -15.86
CA ASN A 246 -9.23 0.62 -14.60
C ASN A 246 -8.60 -0.30 -13.53
N ILE A 247 -7.60 0.22 -12.82
CA ILE A 247 -6.82 -0.55 -11.84
C ILE A 247 -7.37 -0.48 -10.40
N PHE A 248 -8.47 0.25 -10.20
CA PHE A 248 -9.14 0.46 -8.92
C PHE A 248 -10.52 -0.25 -8.87
N PRO A 249 -10.57 -1.59 -9.03
CA PRO A 249 -11.80 -2.35 -8.87
C PRO A 249 -12.36 -2.17 -7.46
N ASP A 250 -13.69 -2.30 -7.32
CA ASP A 250 -14.39 -2.27 -6.03
C ASP A 250 -14.68 -3.67 -5.45
N GLN A 251 -15.28 -3.68 -4.25
CA GLN A 251 -15.53 -4.86 -3.45
C GLN A 251 -16.43 -5.85 -4.20
N LEU A 252 -17.45 -5.38 -4.93
CA LEU A 252 -18.34 -6.28 -5.67
C LEU A 252 -17.63 -6.92 -6.86
N VAL A 253 -16.77 -6.18 -7.56
CA VAL A 253 -15.92 -6.75 -8.62
C VAL A 253 -15.07 -7.88 -8.07
N PHE A 254 -14.42 -7.68 -6.92
CA PHE A 254 -13.59 -8.69 -6.30
C PHE A 254 -14.39 -9.90 -5.79
N LEU A 255 -15.54 -9.67 -5.15
CA LEU A 255 -16.42 -10.74 -4.69
C LEU A 255 -17.00 -11.56 -5.85
N ASP A 256 -17.28 -10.94 -6.99
CA ASP A 256 -17.66 -11.64 -8.21
C ASP A 256 -16.49 -12.48 -8.76
N GLN A 257 -15.27 -11.92 -8.80
CA GLN A 257 -14.06 -12.68 -9.17
C GLN A 257 -13.84 -13.90 -8.27
N MET A 258 -14.10 -13.80 -6.97
CA MET A 258 -14.03 -14.94 -6.05
C MET A 258 -15.06 -16.02 -6.41
N ARG A 259 -16.33 -15.64 -6.60
CA ARG A 259 -17.43 -16.55 -6.95
C ARG A 259 -17.18 -17.26 -8.27
N GLN A 260 -16.70 -16.55 -9.29
CA GLN A 260 -16.33 -17.14 -10.59
C GLN A 260 -15.24 -18.22 -10.47
N HIS A 261 -14.47 -18.23 -9.38
CA HIS A 261 -13.42 -19.20 -9.10
C HIS A 261 -13.76 -20.15 -7.94
N GLY A 262 -15.04 -20.28 -7.58
CA GLY A 262 -15.51 -21.27 -6.61
C GLY A 262 -15.32 -20.89 -5.14
N HIS A 263 -15.11 -19.60 -4.83
CA HIS A 263 -15.03 -19.08 -3.47
C HIS A 263 -16.27 -18.23 -3.13
N ASP A 264 -17.24 -18.83 -2.43
CA ASP A 264 -18.53 -18.20 -2.11
C ASP A 264 -18.58 -17.56 -0.71
N LYS A 265 -17.46 -17.55 0.03
CA LYS A 265 -17.37 -17.06 1.42
C LYS A 265 -16.73 -15.67 1.53
N GLY A 266 -16.97 -14.82 0.55
CA GLY A 266 -16.59 -13.40 0.60
C GLY A 266 -17.69 -12.56 1.25
N LEU A 267 -17.31 -11.58 2.08
CA LEU A 267 -18.23 -10.72 2.81
C LEU A 267 -18.12 -9.27 2.31
N LEU A 268 -19.23 -8.72 1.81
CA LEU A 268 -19.31 -7.27 1.55
C LEU A 268 -19.38 -6.54 2.89
N MET A 269 -18.48 -5.59 3.14
CA MET A 269 -18.51 -4.78 4.36
C MET A 269 -18.31 -3.30 4.03
N ILE A 270 -19.41 -2.54 4.00
CA ILE A 270 -19.38 -1.07 3.95
C ILE A 270 -19.12 -0.50 5.35
N PRO A 271 -18.66 0.77 5.49
CA PRO A 271 -18.50 1.43 6.78
C PRO A 271 -19.73 1.24 7.67
N GLY A 272 -19.50 0.79 8.91
CA GLY A 272 -20.54 0.45 9.88
C GLY A 272 -21.10 -0.97 9.78
N THR A 273 -20.73 -1.76 8.77
CA THR A 273 -21.13 -3.17 8.67
C THR A 273 -20.47 -3.98 9.78
N VAL A 274 -21.25 -4.82 10.46
CA VAL A 274 -20.82 -5.67 11.56
C VAL A 274 -20.91 -7.14 11.16
N ALA A 275 -19.82 -7.88 11.28
CA ALA A 275 -19.79 -9.34 11.15
C ALA A 275 -19.48 -9.98 12.50
N ASP A 276 -20.34 -10.89 12.95
CA ASP A 276 -20.23 -11.58 14.26
C ASP A 276 -19.84 -13.04 14.04
N PHE A 277 -18.77 -13.50 14.70
CA PHE A 277 -18.16 -14.81 14.49
C PHE A 277 -18.00 -15.62 15.77
N THR A 278 -18.20 -16.93 15.66
CA THR A 278 -17.80 -17.95 16.63
C THR A 278 -16.97 -19.00 15.91
N ALA A 279 -15.64 -19.00 16.11
CA ALA A 279 -14.70 -19.74 15.26
C ALA A 279 -15.00 -19.47 13.77
N SER A 280 -15.18 -20.53 12.97
CA SER A 280 -15.47 -20.44 11.54
C SER A 280 -16.94 -20.16 11.21
N GLU A 281 -17.84 -20.10 12.21
CA GLU A 281 -19.26 -19.78 12.03
C GLU A 281 -19.47 -18.27 11.95
N LEU A 282 -20.15 -17.79 10.90
CA LEU A 282 -20.67 -16.43 10.79
C LEU A 282 -22.07 -16.41 11.41
N ASN A 283 -22.19 -15.83 12.61
CA ASN A 283 -23.44 -15.74 13.36
C ASN A 283 -24.39 -14.70 12.72
N SER A 284 -23.85 -13.55 12.30
CA SER A 284 -24.59 -12.51 11.59
C SER A 284 -23.68 -11.60 10.74
N LEU A 285 -24.27 -11.00 9.70
CA LEU A 285 -23.70 -9.92 8.91
C LEU A 285 -24.76 -8.81 8.82
N GLU A 286 -24.50 -7.69 9.49
CA GLU A 286 -25.47 -6.60 9.66
C GLU A 286 -24.92 -5.31 9.05
N HIS A 287 -25.58 -4.81 8.00
CA HIS A 287 -25.26 -3.51 7.41
C HIS A 287 -26.02 -2.38 8.13
N PRO A 288 -25.51 -1.14 8.10
CA PRO A 288 -26.22 0.03 8.62
C PRO A 288 -27.42 0.45 7.73
N VAL A 289 -27.55 -0.16 6.55
CA VAL A 289 -28.61 0.01 5.56
C VAL A 289 -29.10 -1.37 5.12
N SER A 290 -30.09 -1.47 4.23
CA SER A 290 -30.44 -2.79 3.64
C SER A 290 -29.29 -3.37 2.82
N THR A 291 -29.25 -4.70 2.65
CA THR A 291 -28.25 -5.36 1.79
C THR A 291 -28.33 -4.84 0.35
N GLU A 292 -29.54 -4.62 -0.16
CA GLU A 292 -29.74 -4.06 -1.50
C GLU A 292 -29.16 -2.64 -1.64
N GLU A 293 -29.31 -1.80 -0.62
CA GLU A 293 -28.70 -0.45 -0.60
C GLU A 293 -27.17 -0.52 -0.52
N ALA A 294 -26.61 -1.44 0.27
CA ALA A 294 -25.17 -1.63 0.36
C ALA A 294 -24.57 -2.08 -0.99
N GLU A 295 -25.20 -3.03 -1.67
CA GLU A 295 -24.79 -3.47 -3.01
C GLU A 295 -25.00 -2.37 -4.07
N HIS A 296 -26.04 -1.54 -3.93
CA HIS A 296 -26.34 -0.46 -4.86
C HIS A 296 -25.21 0.60 -4.94
N ILE A 297 -24.45 0.79 -3.85
CA ILE A 297 -23.29 1.71 -3.81
C ILE A 297 -22.22 1.31 -4.84
N PHE A 298 -22.06 0.02 -5.11
CA PHE A 298 -21.03 -0.50 -6.02
C PHE A 298 -21.59 -0.92 -7.38
N GLY A 299 -22.89 -1.19 -7.46
CA GLY A 299 -23.58 -1.51 -8.72
C GLY A 299 -24.09 -0.28 -9.46
N ALA A 300 -25.34 -0.35 -9.93
CA ALA A 300 -25.95 0.69 -10.77
C ALA A 300 -26.03 2.10 -10.12
N GLY A 301 -25.89 2.20 -8.80
CA GLY A 301 -25.91 3.46 -8.06
C GLY A 301 -24.56 4.15 -7.93
N LYS A 302 -23.45 3.47 -8.27
CA LYS A 302 -22.09 3.93 -7.97
C LYS A 302 -21.78 5.35 -8.45
N ALA A 303 -22.05 5.64 -9.72
CA ALA A 303 -21.80 6.96 -10.29
C ALA A 303 -22.57 8.09 -9.56
N ALA A 304 -23.84 7.83 -9.23
CA ALA A 304 -24.69 8.78 -8.51
C ALA A 304 -24.26 8.94 -7.04
N TYR A 305 -23.83 7.85 -6.39
CA TYR A 305 -23.27 7.88 -5.05
C TYR A 305 -22.00 8.73 -4.99
N ILE A 306 -21.05 8.52 -5.91
CA ILE A 306 -19.80 9.27 -6.00
C ILE A 306 -20.08 10.76 -6.25
N GLU A 307 -21.00 11.09 -7.15
CA GLU A 307 -21.39 12.48 -7.40
C GLU A 307 -21.99 13.15 -6.15
N ALA A 308 -22.92 12.47 -5.46
CA ALA A 308 -23.49 12.98 -4.22
C ALA A 308 -22.42 13.13 -3.12
N TYR A 309 -21.45 12.22 -3.07
CA TYR A 309 -20.33 12.29 -2.13
C TYR A 309 -19.39 13.46 -2.44
N ALA A 310 -19.04 13.68 -3.71
CA ALA A 310 -18.25 14.81 -4.16
C ALA A 310 -18.91 16.15 -3.80
N GLN A 311 -20.23 16.25 -3.96
CA GLN A 311 -20.99 17.45 -3.56
C GLN A 311 -20.93 17.70 -2.04
N ARG A 312 -21.05 16.65 -1.20
CA ARG A 312 -20.91 16.78 0.25
C ARG A 312 -19.50 17.20 0.66
N MET A 313 -18.48 16.66 0.02
CA MET A 313 -17.07 16.90 0.37
C MET A 313 -16.45 18.10 -0.36
N ALA A 314 -17.18 18.78 -1.25
CA ALA A 314 -16.67 19.95 -1.96
C ALA A 314 -16.08 21.05 -1.05
N PRO A 315 -16.69 21.39 0.12
CA PRO A 315 -16.08 22.33 1.05
C PRO A 315 -14.78 21.83 1.67
N VAL A 316 -14.69 20.52 1.96
CA VAL A 316 -13.48 19.90 2.51
C VAL A 316 -12.37 19.91 1.46
N LEU A 317 -12.66 19.49 0.23
CA LEU A 317 -11.72 19.54 -0.89
C LEU A 317 -11.21 20.97 -1.14
N ALA A 318 -12.09 21.97 -1.09
CA ALA A 318 -11.69 23.37 -1.25
C ALA A 318 -10.79 23.86 -0.11
N ALA A 319 -11.06 23.47 1.14
CA ALA A 319 -10.23 23.78 2.29
C ALA A 319 -8.83 23.14 2.16
N GLU A 320 -8.77 21.86 1.78
CA GLU A 320 -7.52 21.16 1.51
C GLU A 320 -6.69 21.86 0.43
N LYS A 321 -7.28 22.17 -0.73
CA LYS A 321 -6.60 22.90 -1.81
C LYS A 321 -6.12 24.29 -1.38
N SER A 322 -6.86 24.97 -0.50
CA SER A 322 -6.46 26.28 0.01
C SER A 322 -5.26 26.25 0.94
N SER A 323 -4.94 25.07 1.51
CA SER A 323 -3.77 24.87 2.38
C SER A 323 -2.46 24.69 1.61
N TRP A 324 -2.53 24.40 0.30
CA TRP A 324 -1.36 24.17 -0.53
C TRP A 324 -0.55 25.47 -0.69
N ALA A 325 0.76 25.32 -0.83
CA ALA A 325 1.62 26.43 -1.17
C ALA A 325 1.22 27.04 -2.53
N PRO A 326 1.34 28.37 -2.74
CA PRO A 326 1.02 28.98 -4.03
C PRO A 326 1.87 28.40 -5.18
N ALA A 327 1.29 28.30 -6.38
CA ALA A 327 2.03 27.81 -7.56
C ALA A 327 3.21 28.74 -7.93
N GLU A 328 2.98 30.05 -7.84
CA GLU A 328 3.99 31.09 -8.09
C GLU A 328 4.93 31.26 -6.88
N GLY A 329 6.20 31.56 -7.15
CA GLY A 329 7.20 31.79 -6.11
C GLY A 329 8.63 31.78 -6.66
N GLU A 330 9.61 31.74 -5.76
CA GLU A 330 11.03 31.62 -6.11
C GLU A 330 11.32 30.34 -6.93
N PRO A 331 12.35 30.33 -7.80
CA PRO A 331 12.73 29.14 -8.56
C PRO A 331 12.96 27.92 -7.65
N LEU A 332 12.47 26.75 -8.08
CA LEU A 332 12.53 25.51 -7.31
C LEU A 332 13.91 24.84 -7.34
N LEU A 333 14.78 25.19 -8.29
CA LEU A 333 16.12 24.61 -8.40
C LEU A 333 16.92 24.64 -7.08
N ALA A 334 17.01 25.79 -6.41
CA ALA A 334 17.83 25.91 -5.19
C ALA A 334 17.24 25.14 -3.99
N PRO A 335 15.92 25.24 -3.69
CA PRO A 335 15.29 24.38 -2.68
C PRO A 335 15.43 22.88 -2.96
N LEU A 336 15.24 22.44 -4.20
CA LEU A 336 15.40 21.03 -4.58
C LEU A 336 16.85 20.56 -4.45
N ARG A 337 17.82 21.44 -4.75
CA ARG A 337 19.23 21.17 -4.49
C ARG A 337 19.49 20.92 -3.02
N ALA A 338 18.98 21.80 -2.16
CA ALA A 338 19.13 21.68 -0.72
C ALA A 338 18.48 20.41 -0.14
N LYS A 339 17.34 19.96 -0.69
CA LYS A 339 16.67 18.73 -0.26
C LYS A 339 17.38 17.46 -0.76
N PHE A 340 17.77 17.42 -2.04
CA PHE A 340 18.18 16.15 -2.66
C PHE A 340 19.69 15.89 -2.69
N GLU A 341 20.55 16.91 -2.84
CA GLU A 341 22.00 16.66 -2.90
C GLU A 341 22.57 16.00 -1.64
N PRO A 342 22.15 16.39 -0.40
CA PRO A 342 22.60 15.72 0.81
C PRO A 342 22.19 14.24 0.87
N ILE A 343 20.98 13.91 0.39
CA ILE A 343 20.50 12.52 0.34
C ILE A 343 21.27 11.73 -0.72
N MET A 344 21.45 12.29 -1.93
CA MET A 344 22.24 11.65 -3.00
C MET A 344 23.68 11.38 -2.57
N ALA A 345 24.30 12.29 -1.81
CA ALA A 345 25.67 12.13 -1.33
C ALA A 345 25.85 10.95 -0.35
N GLN A 346 24.77 10.52 0.30
CA GLN A 346 24.79 9.45 1.31
C GLN A 346 24.58 8.04 0.75
N THR A 347 24.24 7.89 -0.52
CA THR A 347 23.92 6.59 -1.11
C THR A 347 24.71 6.33 -2.38
N ASP A 348 25.44 5.21 -2.39
CA ASP A 348 26.08 4.67 -3.57
C ASP A 348 25.11 3.75 -4.33
N GLN A 349 24.48 2.81 -3.63
CA GLN A 349 23.66 1.75 -4.24
C GLN A 349 22.46 2.33 -4.99
N ILE A 350 21.77 3.30 -4.38
CA ILE A 350 20.54 3.85 -4.95
C ILE A 350 20.88 4.79 -6.11
N CYS A 351 21.87 5.68 -5.96
CA CYS A 351 22.28 6.56 -7.07
C CYS A 351 22.79 5.77 -8.28
N ASP A 352 23.60 4.74 -8.06
CA ASP A 352 24.16 3.90 -9.13
C ASP A 352 23.08 2.99 -9.76
N GLY A 353 22.15 2.48 -8.95
CA GLY A 353 20.98 1.72 -9.38
C GLY A 353 20.01 2.55 -10.22
N ILE A 354 19.86 3.84 -9.93
CA ILE A 354 19.14 4.78 -10.81
C ILE A 354 19.93 5.01 -12.09
N GLY A 355 21.20 5.42 -11.97
CA GLY A 355 22.20 5.42 -13.04
C GLY A 355 21.94 6.37 -14.22
N TYR A 356 20.95 7.26 -14.14
CA TYR A 356 20.61 8.24 -15.19
C TYR A 356 20.12 9.56 -14.60
N PRO A 357 20.28 10.70 -15.32
CA PRO A 357 19.57 11.92 -14.99
C PRO A 357 18.05 11.77 -15.14
N VAL A 358 17.29 12.33 -14.21
CA VAL A 358 15.82 12.33 -14.17
C VAL A 358 15.29 13.75 -14.31
N GLU A 359 14.33 13.94 -15.23
CA GLU A 359 13.72 15.24 -15.51
C GLU A 359 12.51 15.50 -14.59
N LEU A 360 12.48 16.65 -13.92
CA LEU A 360 11.31 17.18 -13.22
C LEU A 360 10.81 18.42 -13.98
N ARG A 361 9.63 18.33 -14.58
CA ARG A 361 8.91 19.46 -15.19
C ARG A 361 7.94 20.04 -14.17
N LEU A 362 8.21 21.26 -13.73
CA LEU A 362 7.53 21.94 -12.63
C LEU A 362 6.85 23.20 -13.17
N GLY A 363 5.78 23.01 -13.94
CA GLY A 363 5.13 24.10 -14.67
C GLY A 363 6.05 24.71 -15.73
N GLY A 364 6.45 25.98 -15.55
CA GLY A 364 7.35 26.68 -16.46
C GLY A 364 8.85 26.41 -16.23
N GLU A 365 9.19 25.68 -15.16
CA GLU A 365 10.57 25.36 -14.79
C GLU A 365 10.88 23.88 -15.09
N THR A 366 12.13 23.58 -15.42
CA THR A 366 12.62 22.20 -15.50
C THR A 366 13.87 22.08 -14.65
N VAL A 367 13.90 21.06 -13.80
CA VAL A 367 15.01 20.73 -12.90
C VAL A 367 15.44 19.29 -13.19
N VAL A 368 16.75 19.03 -13.17
CA VAL A 368 17.30 17.70 -13.41
C VAL A 368 17.96 17.17 -12.16
N LEU A 369 17.55 15.97 -11.75
CA LEU A 369 18.22 15.16 -10.73
C LEU A 369 19.28 14.29 -11.43
N ASP A 370 20.55 14.70 -11.40
CA ASP A 370 21.65 14.01 -12.08
C ASP A 370 22.29 12.99 -11.13
N PHE A 371 21.65 11.83 -10.95
CA PHE A 371 22.09 10.78 -10.03
C PHE A 371 23.53 10.29 -10.28
N PRO A 372 24.01 10.09 -11.53
CA PRO A 372 25.41 9.73 -11.78
C PRO A 372 26.42 10.75 -11.25
N LYS A 373 26.03 12.03 -11.16
CA LYS A 373 26.88 13.10 -10.61
C LYS A 373 26.50 13.51 -9.18
N ARG A 374 25.37 13.02 -8.68
CA ARG A 374 24.79 13.34 -7.37
C ARG A 374 24.57 14.84 -7.17
N ILE A 375 24.07 15.49 -8.21
CA ILE A 375 23.78 16.93 -8.20
C ILE A 375 22.38 17.23 -8.74
N VAL A 376 21.85 18.39 -8.34
CA VAL A 376 20.63 18.98 -8.89
C VAL A 376 20.97 20.21 -9.72
N ARG A 377 20.53 20.22 -10.98
CA ARG A 377 20.99 21.21 -11.97
C ARG A 377 19.90 21.63 -12.96
N GLU A 378 20.19 22.70 -13.70
CA GLU A 378 19.43 23.07 -14.89
C GLU A 378 19.51 22.00 -16.00
N PRO A 379 18.50 21.95 -16.90
CA PRO A 379 18.53 21.08 -18.07
C PRO A 379 19.65 21.49 -19.04
N ILE A 380 20.31 20.50 -19.63
CA ILE A 380 21.27 20.73 -20.71
C ILE A 380 20.51 20.73 -22.05
N PRO A 381 20.77 21.67 -22.97
CA PRO A 381 20.09 21.69 -24.26
C PRO A 381 20.22 20.37 -25.03
N ASN A 382 19.07 19.84 -25.48
CA ASN A 382 18.95 18.57 -26.21
C ASN A 382 19.34 17.30 -25.43
N GLU A 383 19.48 17.39 -24.10
CA GLU A 383 19.62 16.21 -23.25
C GLU A 383 18.34 15.36 -23.32
N LYS A 384 18.50 14.03 -23.34
CA LYS A 384 17.40 13.08 -23.36
C LYS A 384 17.33 12.38 -22.01
N TYR A 385 16.15 12.36 -21.43
CA TYR A 385 15.92 11.75 -20.13
C TYR A 385 15.24 10.39 -20.29
N ARG A 386 15.74 9.41 -19.52
CA ARG A 386 15.17 8.07 -19.49
C ARG A 386 13.91 8.02 -18.64
N TYR A 387 13.87 8.80 -17.57
CA TYR A 387 12.76 8.91 -16.63
C TYR A 387 12.43 10.37 -16.42
N GLY A 388 11.17 10.69 -16.20
CA GLY A 388 10.79 12.03 -15.78
C GLY A 388 9.36 12.13 -15.28
N PHE A 389 9.11 13.24 -14.62
CA PHE A 389 7.85 13.57 -13.96
C PHE A 389 7.43 14.99 -14.31
N GLU A 390 6.14 15.20 -14.56
CA GLU A 390 5.51 16.52 -14.63
C GLU A 390 4.63 16.67 -13.40
N ILE A 391 4.98 17.62 -12.53
CA ILE A 391 4.34 17.83 -11.22
C ILE A 391 3.98 19.31 -11.11
N ALA A 392 2.79 19.60 -10.60
CA ALA A 392 2.36 20.98 -10.37
C ALA A 392 3.27 21.67 -9.31
N PRO A 393 3.75 22.91 -9.55
CA PRO A 393 4.68 23.60 -8.65
C PRO A 393 4.18 23.73 -7.21
N GLU A 394 2.88 24.00 -7.02
CA GLU A 394 2.22 24.11 -5.73
C GLU A 394 2.40 22.84 -4.87
N LEU A 395 2.34 21.65 -5.49
CA LEU A 395 2.52 20.38 -4.77
C LEU A 395 3.97 20.24 -4.30
N VAL A 396 4.94 20.54 -5.18
CA VAL A 396 6.37 20.50 -4.85
C VAL A 396 6.73 21.53 -3.78
N ARG A 397 6.19 22.75 -3.89
CA ARG A 397 6.37 23.79 -2.88
C ARG A 397 5.77 23.39 -1.53
N THR A 398 4.62 22.71 -1.55
CA THR A 398 3.96 22.22 -0.33
C THR A 398 4.81 21.18 0.37
N VAL A 399 5.26 20.12 -0.33
CA VAL A 399 6.10 19.08 0.28
C VAL A 399 7.47 19.61 0.74
N LEU A 400 8.01 20.65 0.09
CA LEU A 400 9.24 21.31 0.55
C LEU A 400 9.01 22.20 1.77
N ARG A 401 7.87 22.92 1.84
CA ARG A 401 7.48 23.73 3.00
C ARG A 401 7.28 22.86 4.23
N ASP A 402 6.64 21.70 4.04
CA ASP A 402 6.27 20.77 5.11
C ASP A 402 7.40 19.77 5.42
N ASP A 403 8.54 19.89 4.73
CA ASP A 403 9.71 19.00 4.82
C ASP A 403 9.36 17.51 4.74
N GLU A 404 8.44 17.16 3.83
CA GLU A 404 7.94 15.79 3.70
C GLU A 404 9.08 14.80 3.44
N PRO A 405 9.18 13.72 4.24
CA PRO A 405 10.26 12.74 4.15
C PRO A 405 10.04 11.72 3.04
N ASP A 406 8.86 11.71 2.43
CA ASP A 406 8.40 10.69 1.50
C ASP A 406 7.48 11.28 0.43
N TRP A 407 8.01 11.41 -0.79
CA TRP A 407 7.24 11.89 -1.93
C TRP A 407 6.37 10.79 -2.57
N VAL A 408 6.65 9.51 -2.25
CA VAL A 408 5.77 8.41 -2.64
C VAL A 408 4.46 8.51 -1.85
N ASN A 409 4.56 8.67 -0.53
CA ASN A 409 3.45 8.85 0.43
C ASN A 409 2.78 10.25 0.38
N THR A 410 3.04 11.04 -0.66
CA THR A 410 2.42 12.35 -0.87
C THR A 410 2.12 12.59 -2.33
N ILE A 411 3.10 13.00 -3.12
CA ILE A 411 2.92 13.37 -4.53
C ILE A 411 2.53 12.16 -5.37
N PHE A 412 3.19 11.01 -5.24
CA PHE A 412 2.94 9.91 -6.18
C PHE A 412 1.64 9.15 -5.91
N LEU A 413 1.29 8.89 -4.64
CA LEU A 413 -0.02 8.35 -4.32
C LEU A 413 -1.17 9.33 -4.63
N SER A 414 -0.90 10.64 -4.71
CA SER A 414 -1.93 11.61 -5.11
C SER A 414 -2.44 11.43 -6.54
N THR A 415 -1.72 10.72 -7.41
CA THR A 415 -1.98 10.63 -8.85
C THR A 415 -2.06 11.97 -9.60
N ARG A 416 -1.75 13.12 -8.96
CA ARG A 416 -1.75 14.48 -9.54
C ARG A 416 -0.46 14.84 -10.27
N PHE A 417 0.09 13.88 -10.99
CA PHE A 417 1.32 14.08 -11.75
C PHE A 417 1.25 13.26 -13.04
N LYS A 418 2.15 13.56 -13.97
CA LYS A 418 2.39 12.67 -15.12
C LYS A 418 3.79 12.10 -15.03
N ALA A 419 3.97 10.89 -15.52
CA ALA A 419 5.28 10.24 -15.59
C ALA A 419 5.58 9.72 -16.99
N TRP A 420 6.85 9.68 -17.37
CA TRP A 420 7.29 8.97 -18.57
C TRP A 420 8.55 8.16 -18.27
N ARG A 421 8.73 7.09 -19.03
CA ARG A 421 9.95 6.29 -18.97
C ARG A 421 10.29 5.64 -20.30
N VAL A 422 11.59 5.50 -20.55
CA VAL A 422 12.15 4.67 -21.61
C VAL A 422 12.71 3.40 -20.95
N GLY A 423 12.09 2.25 -21.23
CA GLY A 423 12.44 0.97 -20.62
C GLY A 423 11.62 0.65 -19.35
N GLY A 424 12.16 -0.28 -18.55
CA GLY A 424 11.46 -0.85 -17.40
C GLY A 424 11.37 0.04 -16.16
N TYR A 425 10.67 -0.48 -15.15
CA TYR A 425 10.56 0.10 -13.82
C TYR A 425 11.95 0.18 -13.16
N ASN A 426 12.22 1.26 -12.41
CA ASN A 426 13.45 1.41 -11.63
C ASN A 426 13.05 1.58 -10.18
N GLU A 427 13.28 0.57 -9.36
CA GLU A 427 12.90 0.61 -7.94
C GLU A 427 13.72 1.62 -7.14
N TYR A 428 15.02 1.73 -7.42
CA TYR A 428 15.92 2.66 -6.75
C TYR A 428 15.42 4.10 -6.87
N LEU A 429 14.82 4.46 -8.03
CA LEU A 429 14.24 5.78 -8.24
C LEU A 429 13.10 6.07 -7.26
N TYR A 430 12.21 5.11 -7.04
CA TYR A 430 11.09 5.27 -6.12
C TYR A 430 11.52 5.13 -4.66
N THR A 431 12.49 4.27 -4.36
CA THR A 431 13.09 4.19 -3.03
C THR A 431 13.77 5.50 -2.66
N PHE A 432 14.46 6.17 -3.60
CA PHE A 432 15.02 7.50 -3.36
C PHE A 432 13.94 8.51 -2.95
N PHE A 433 12.83 8.58 -3.70
CA PHE A 433 11.72 9.48 -3.37
C PHE A 433 10.98 9.10 -2.07
N LYS A 434 11.12 7.87 -1.58
CA LYS A 434 10.58 7.41 -0.30
C LYS A 434 11.48 7.75 0.90
N CYS A 435 12.78 7.84 0.65
CA CYS A 435 13.83 7.92 1.67
C CYS A 435 14.50 9.30 1.68
N LEU A 436 13.75 10.36 1.95
CA LEU A 436 14.25 11.75 1.89
C LEU A 436 14.73 12.30 3.25
N THR A 437 15.21 11.42 4.12
CA THR A 437 15.87 11.73 5.39
C THR A 437 17.13 10.88 5.56
N ASP A 438 18.08 11.35 6.38
CA ASP A 438 19.36 10.68 6.61
C ASP A 438 19.20 9.24 7.10
N GLU A 439 18.31 9.01 8.06
CA GLU A 439 18.07 7.68 8.65
C GLU A 439 17.45 6.71 7.62
N ARG A 440 16.46 7.20 6.86
CA ARG A 440 15.77 6.40 5.84
C ARG A 440 16.69 6.00 4.70
N ILE A 441 17.48 6.94 4.19
CA ILE A 441 18.39 6.67 3.07
C ILE A 441 19.54 5.76 3.48
N ALA A 442 20.08 5.93 4.69
CA ALA A 442 21.12 5.06 5.22
C ALA A 442 20.63 3.63 5.40
N TYR A 443 19.40 3.43 5.92
CA TYR A 443 18.79 2.11 6.02
C TYR A 443 18.61 1.46 4.64
N ALA A 444 18.05 2.20 3.68
CA ALA A 444 17.80 1.68 2.35
C ALA A 444 19.10 1.31 1.60
N ASP A 445 20.15 2.14 1.69
CA ASP A 445 21.44 1.85 1.08
C ASP A 445 22.10 0.61 1.70
N GLY A 446 22.06 0.48 3.04
CA GLY A 446 22.54 -0.70 3.76
C GLY A 446 21.80 -1.97 3.36
N TRP A 447 20.46 -1.92 3.25
CA TRP A 447 19.65 -3.04 2.77
C TRP A 447 20.10 -3.51 1.39
N PHE A 448 20.29 -2.59 0.43
CA PHE A 448 20.70 -2.96 -0.92
C PHE A 448 22.12 -3.53 -0.98
N ALA A 449 23.01 -3.10 -0.08
CA ALA A 449 24.35 -3.68 0.05
C ALA A 449 24.32 -5.13 0.59
N GLU A 450 23.38 -5.44 1.48
CA GLU A 450 23.26 -6.77 2.13
C GLU A 450 22.48 -7.81 1.30
N ALA A 451 21.54 -7.38 0.45
CA ALA A 451 20.60 -8.26 -0.27
C ALA A 451 21.22 -9.25 -1.29
N HIS A 452 22.54 -9.41 -1.32
CA HIS A 452 23.27 -10.25 -2.28
C HIS A 452 23.46 -11.73 -1.87
N ASP A 453 22.88 -12.23 -0.78
CA ASP A 453 22.98 -13.67 -0.39
C ASP A 453 21.69 -14.49 -0.68
N ASP A 454 21.70 -15.31 -1.74
CA ASP A 454 20.57 -16.11 -2.25
C ASP A 454 20.92 -17.60 -2.51
N SER A 455 21.45 -18.28 -1.49
CA SER A 455 22.00 -19.64 -1.65
C SER A 455 20.98 -20.76 -1.98
N ALA A 456 19.69 -20.60 -1.68
CA ALA A 456 18.67 -21.64 -1.86
C ALA A 456 18.07 -21.73 -3.29
N SER A 457 17.77 -22.94 -3.78
CA SER A 457 17.11 -23.21 -5.08
C SER A 457 15.86 -24.08 -4.96
N ILE A 458 14.97 -23.99 -5.93
CA ILE A 458 13.74 -24.78 -6.11
C ILE A 458 13.63 -25.29 -7.56
N THR A 459 12.74 -26.25 -7.79
CA THR A 459 12.35 -26.69 -9.13
C THR A 459 10.95 -26.17 -9.47
N LEU A 460 10.80 -25.50 -10.61
CA LEU A 460 9.53 -24.97 -11.11
C LEU A 460 9.46 -25.15 -12.63
N ASP A 461 8.42 -25.83 -13.13
CA ASP A 461 8.13 -26.04 -14.57
C ASP A 461 9.34 -26.45 -15.44
N GLY A 462 10.14 -27.40 -14.93
CA GLY A 462 11.32 -27.91 -15.64
C GLY A 462 12.55 -27.01 -15.56
N TRP A 463 12.55 -26.04 -14.65
CA TRP A 463 13.70 -25.19 -14.33
C TRP A 463 14.11 -25.35 -12.87
N GLU A 464 15.40 -25.36 -12.60
CA GLU A 464 15.98 -25.15 -11.28
C GLU A 464 16.31 -23.66 -11.16
N ILE A 465 15.65 -22.96 -10.24
CA ILE A 465 15.78 -21.53 -10.04
C ILE A 465 16.09 -21.22 -8.58
N GLN A 466 16.74 -20.09 -8.27
CA GLN A 466 16.84 -19.67 -6.86
C GLN A 466 15.44 -19.49 -6.27
N ARG A 467 15.28 -19.86 -4.99
CA ARG A 467 13.97 -19.86 -4.31
C ARG A 467 13.42 -18.45 -4.12
N ARG A 468 14.30 -17.53 -3.74
CA ARG A 468 13.92 -16.16 -3.38
C ARG A 468 14.09 -15.27 -4.60
N CYS A 469 13.01 -14.57 -4.93
CA CYS A 469 12.96 -13.56 -5.97
C CYS A 469 14.05 -12.49 -5.72
N PRO A 470 14.91 -12.17 -6.71
CA PRO A 470 16.00 -11.20 -6.52
C PRO A 470 15.55 -9.76 -6.21
N HIS A 471 14.26 -9.44 -6.35
CA HIS A 471 13.65 -8.14 -6.01
C HIS A 471 13.41 -8.02 -4.49
N LEU A 472 12.29 -8.56 -4.00
CA LEU A 472 11.88 -8.48 -2.59
C LEU A 472 11.68 -9.87 -1.98
N LYS A 473 12.55 -10.82 -2.37
CA LYS A 473 12.67 -12.15 -1.77
C LYS A 473 11.37 -12.97 -1.69
N ALA A 474 10.39 -12.65 -2.55
CA ALA A 474 9.19 -13.47 -2.77
C ALA A 474 9.59 -14.93 -3.01
N ASP A 475 8.91 -15.89 -2.38
CA ASP A 475 9.15 -17.30 -2.65
C ASP A 475 8.61 -17.66 -4.05
N LEU A 476 9.53 -17.89 -4.99
CA LEU A 476 9.18 -18.22 -6.37
C LEU A 476 8.52 -19.60 -6.49
N SER A 477 8.57 -20.45 -5.46
CA SER A 477 7.81 -21.70 -5.46
C SER A 477 6.31 -21.46 -5.26
N LYS A 478 5.95 -20.37 -4.57
CA LYS A 478 4.56 -19.98 -4.29
C LYS A 478 4.04 -18.95 -5.31
N PHE A 479 4.87 -17.97 -5.65
CA PHE A 479 4.47 -16.82 -6.47
C PHE A 479 5.08 -16.80 -7.88
N GLY A 480 5.94 -17.75 -8.23
CA GLY A 480 6.54 -17.84 -9.56
C GLY A 480 5.60 -18.52 -10.57
N VAL A 481 5.46 -17.93 -11.75
CA VAL A 481 4.76 -18.52 -12.89
C VAL A 481 5.69 -18.57 -14.08
N VAL A 482 5.88 -19.76 -14.65
CA VAL A 482 6.72 -19.95 -15.83
C VAL A 482 5.87 -20.03 -17.08
N GLU A 483 6.11 -19.12 -18.02
CA GLU A 483 5.52 -19.14 -19.35
C GLU A 483 6.64 -19.29 -20.40
N GLY A 484 6.85 -20.54 -20.82
CA GLY A 484 7.89 -20.92 -21.76
C GLY A 484 9.29 -20.72 -21.19
N LYS A 485 9.89 -19.55 -21.46
CA LYS A 485 11.22 -19.17 -20.97
C LYS A 485 11.24 -17.95 -20.05
N ASN A 486 10.06 -17.41 -19.75
CA ASN A 486 9.92 -16.28 -18.86
C ASN A 486 9.37 -16.76 -17.52
N LEU A 487 9.95 -16.28 -16.43
CA LEU A 487 9.40 -16.42 -15.09
C LEU A 487 8.81 -15.07 -14.69
N THR A 488 7.57 -15.07 -14.20
CA THR A 488 6.93 -13.92 -13.57
C THR A 488 6.76 -14.20 -12.09
N CYS A 489 7.26 -13.31 -11.23
CA CYS A 489 6.91 -13.27 -9.81
C CYS A 489 5.59 -12.52 -9.66
N ASN A 490 4.47 -13.26 -9.51
CA ASN A 490 3.13 -12.68 -9.38
C ASN A 490 2.94 -11.79 -8.15
N LEU A 491 3.76 -11.95 -7.11
CA LEU A 491 3.70 -11.10 -5.93
C LEU A 491 3.95 -9.62 -6.26
N HIS A 492 4.99 -9.35 -7.06
CA HIS A 492 5.45 -8.00 -7.39
C HIS A 492 5.30 -7.64 -8.88
N GLY A 493 4.95 -8.61 -9.72
CA GLY A 493 4.85 -8.46 -11.17
C GLY A 493 6.20 -8.33 -11.88
N TRP A 494 7.28 -8.82 -11.27
CA TRP A 494 8.62 -8.80 -11.86
C TRP A 494 8.86 -10.02 -12.74
N GLU A 495 9.64 -9.85 -13.80
CA GLU A 495 9.83 -10.86 -14.85
C GLU A 495 11.32 -11.12 -15.10
N TRP A 496 11.67 -12.37 -15.39
CA TRP A 496 13.03 -12.81 -15.73
C TRP A 496 13.03 -13.73 -16.93
N ASN A 497 14.08 -13.68 -17.73
CA ASN A 497 14.36 -14.69 -18.73
C ASN A 497 15.15 -15.84 -18.11
N LEU A 498 14.55 -17.04 -18.09
CA LEU A 498 15.12 -18.22 -17.44
C LEU A 498 16.35 -18.80 -18.18
N GLU A 499 16.53 -18.53 -19.47
CA GLU A 499 17.68 -19.03 -20.24
C GLU A 499 18.99 -18.36 -19.82
N ASN A 500 18.93 -17.10 -19.39
CA ASN A 500 20.12 -16.30 -19.06
C ASN A 500 20.05 -15.57 -17.71
N GLY A 501 18.97 -15.74 -16.94
CA GLY A 501 18.77 -15.13 -15.63
C GLY A 501 18.48 -13.63 -15.64
N ARG A 502 18.43 -12.99 -16.82
CA ARG A 502 18.31 -11.53 -16.92
C ARG A 502 16.93 -11.06 -16.45
N CYS A 503 16.91 -10.11 -15.52
CA CYS A 503 15.67 -9.40 -15.17
C CYS A 503 15.16 -8.60 -16.39
N LEU A 504 13.87 -8.79 -16.70
CA LEU A 504 13.17 -8.11 -17.78
C LEU A 504 12.44 -6.84 -17.29
N THR A 505 12.20 -6.74 -15.98
CA THR A 505 11.48 -5.62 -15.35
C THR A 505 12.39 -4.44 -15.02
N SER A 506 13.58 -4.69 -14.47
CA SER A 506 14.57 -3.67 -14.12
C SER A 506 15.99 -4.13 -14.46
N LYS A 507 16.96 -3.21 -14.40
CA LYS A 507 18.39 -3.54 -14.57
C LYS A 507 18.92 -4.05 -13.22
N GLY A 508 19.73 -5.12 -13.24
CA GLY A 508 20.17 -5.83 -12.02
C GLY A 508 19.23 -6.99 -11.68
N HIS A 509 19.28 -7.47 -10.43
CA HIS A 509 18.38 -8.51 -9.91
C HIS A 509 18.44 -9.82 -10.72
N GLU A 510 19.63 -10.23 -11.14
CA GLU A 510 19.83 -11.46 -11.89
C GLU A 510 19.29 -12.66 -11.11
N LEU A 511 18.48 -13.47 -11.78
CA LEU A 511 17.95 -14.71 -11.25
C LEU A 511 18.89 -15.85 -11.63
N ARG A 512 19.37 -16.61 -10.64
CA ARG A 512 20.00 -17.90 -10.90
C ARG A 512 18.95 -18.88 -11.43
N SER A 513 19.11 -19.33 -12.67
CA SER A 513 18.23 -20.32 -13.29
C SER A 513 19.00 -21.30 -14.18
N ARG A 514 18.53 -22.54 -14.24
CA ARG A 514 19.06 -23.61 -15.09
C ARG A 514 17.93 -24.50 -15.58
N LYS A 515 17.91 -24.84 -16.86
CA LYS A 515 16.92 -25.78 -17.41
C LYS A 515 17.24 -27.19 -16.92
N LEU A 516 16.24 -27.86 -16.35
CA LEU A 516 16.32 -29.27 -16.02
C LEU A 516 15.98 -30.08 -17.28
N GLY A 517 16.81 -31.10 -17.54
CA GLY A 517 16.82 -31.87 -18.78
C GLY A 517 15.59 -32.73 -19.00
#